data_AF-A0A0F9K6E6-F1
#
_entry.id   AF-A0A0F9K6E6-F1
#
_cell.length_a   1.000
_cell.length_b   1.000
_cell.length_c   1.000
_cell.angle_alpha   90.00
_cell.angle_beta   90.00
_cell.angle_gamma   90.00
#
_symmetry.space_group_name_H-M   'P 1'
#
loop_
_entity.id
_entity.type
_entity.pdbx_description
1 polymer ?
#
loop_
_entity_poly.entity_id
_entity_poly.type
_entity_poly.pdbx_seq_one_letter_code
_entity_poly.pdbx_strand_id
1 'polypeptide(L)'
;MRKFEIEAVGMGTNNTGYPGAFPPAIQTLIQSQISGKVLHLFSGSSLIGDERVDIEHPNSTLKSDIRQFISDDKREWDWVVLDPPYAIIRADTKLATYGENKAISSDVIFRRKLLYYLARHTGNVLWLDFCAPMIKGFYRKKLWLVLPGSFHTVRVLSWLKREMKPLL
;
A
#
# COMPACT_ATOMS: atom_id res chain seq x y z
N MET A 1 -19.29 -15.49 -7.92
CA MET A 1 -18.05 -14.72 -7.63
C MET A 1 -17.96 -13.59 -8.64
N ARG A 2 -17.74 -12.32 -8.22
CA ARG A 2 -17.51 -11.24 -9.20
C ARG A 2 -16.23 -11.56 -9.99
N LYS A 3 -16.26 -11.42 -11.31
CA LYS A 3 -15.05 -11.53 -12.14
C LYS A 3 -14.11 -10.38 -11.79
N PHE A 4 -12.82 -10.66 -11.73
CA PHE A 4 -11.76 -9.65 -11.55
C PHE A 4 -10.74 -9.78 -12.67
N GLU A 5 -10.09 -8.68 -13.01
CA GLU A 5 -9.09 -8.62 -14.07
C GLU A 5 -7.71 -9.01 -13.52
N ILE A 6 -6.91 -9.68 -14.34
CA ILE A 6 -5.50 -9.98 -14.04
C ILE A 6 -4.67 -9.51 -15.22
N GLU A 7 -3.59 -8.79 -14.93
CA GLU A 7 -2.62 -8.31 -15.91
C GLU A 7 -1.21 -8.58 -15.39
N ALA A 8 -0.31 -9.04 -16.27
CA ALA A 8 1.11 -9.13 -15.96
C ALA A 8 1.81 -7.87 -16.47
N VAL A 9 2.58 -7.21 -15.59
CA VAL A 9 3.28 -5.97 -15.92
C VAL A 9 4.77 -6.12 -15.61
N GLY A 10 5.60 -5.67 -16.55
CA GLY A 10 7.04 -5.56 -16.31
C GLY A 10 7.32 -4.45 -15.32
N MET A 11 8.03 -4.78 -14.23
CA MET A 11 8.35 -3.81 -13.19
C MET A 11 9.41 -2.78 -13.64
N GLY A 12 10.33 -3.18 -14.52
CA GLY A 12 11.53 -2.40 -14.84
C GLY A 12 12.52 -2.37 -13.67
N THR A 13 13.52 -1.48 -13.75
CA THR A 13 14.54 -1.29 -12.71
C THR A 13 14.21 -0.10 -11.81
N ASN A 14 14.56 -0.21 -10.54
CA ASN A 14 14.52 0.92 -9.62
C ASN A 14 15.74 1.81 -9.86
N ASN A 15 15.52 3.06 -10.28
CA ASN A 15 16.59 4.03 -10.57
C ASN A 15 16.67 5.16 -9.51
N THR A 16 15.96 5.03 -8.39
CA THR A 16 15.83 6.11 -7.38
C THR A 16 16.93 6.07 -6.31
N GLY A 17 17.74 5.01 -6.26
CA GLY A 17 18.73 4.79 -5.19
C GLY A 17 18.13 4.37 -3.83
N TYR A 18 16.81 4.44 -3.64
CA TYR A 18 16.15 4.01 -2.39
C TYR A 18 15.75 2.53 -2.46
N PRO A 19 16.26 1.67 -1.57
CA PRO A 19 15.90 0.25 -1.57
C PRO A 19 14.40 0.03 -1.31
N GLY A 20 13.70 -0.56 -2.28
CA GLY A 20 12.26 -0.84 -2.17
C GLY A 20 11.35 0.18 -2.82
N ALA A 21 11.87 1.32 -3.31
CA ALA A 21 11.08 2.31 -4.04
C ALA A 21 10.32 1.70 -5.21
N PHE A 22 9.15 2.26 -5.52
CA PHE A 22 8.42 1.91 -6.73
C PHE A 22 9.27 2.20 -7.98
N PRO A 23 9.46 1.20 -8.84
CA PRO A 23 10.02 1.44 -10.16
C PRO A 23 9.10 2.34 -11.00
N PRO A 24 9.62 3.10 -11.98
CA PRO A 24 8.84 4.08 -12.73
C PRO A 24 7.56 3.51 -13.36
N ALA A 25 7.61 2.30 -13.91
CA ALA A 25 6.43 1.65 -14.49
C ALA A 25 5.30 1.44 -13.46
N ILE A 26 5.65 1.10 -12.22
CA ILE A 26 4.69 0.92 -11.13
C ILE A 26 4.15 2.27 -10.65
N GLN A 27 4.99 3.31 -10.63
CA GLN A 27 4.52 4.67 -10.32
C GLN A 27 3.50 5.14 -11.35
N THR A 28 3.83 5.04 -12.65
CA THR A 28 2.93 5.40 -13.74
C THR A 28 1.63 4.59 -13.68
N LEU A 29 1.72 3.28 -13.42
CA LEU A 29 0.55 2.43 -13.26
C LEU A 29 -0.35 2.94 -12.12
N ILE A 30 0.18 3.15 -10.93
CA ILE A 30 -0.59 3.66 -9.78
C ILE A 30 -1.23 5.01 -10.12
N GLN A 31 -0.44 5.95 -10.65
CA GLN A 31 -0.91 7.30 -11.01
C GLN A 31 -2.01 7.29 -12.08
N SER A 32 -1.99 6.33 -13.00
CA SER A 32 -3.04 6.18 -14.02
C SER A 32 -4.39 5.72 -13.46
N GLN A 33 -4.40 5.14 -12.25
CA GLN A 33 -5.61 4.58 -11.64
C GLN A 33 -6.26 5.54 -10.64
N ILE A 34 -5.45 6.30 -9.92
CA ILE A 34 -5.90 7.16 -8.82
C ILE A 34 -6.39 8.52 -9.33
N SER A 35 -7.30 9.11 -8.58
CA SER A 35 -7.81 10.47 -8.81
C SER A 35 -8.44 11.04 -7.53
N GLY A 36 -8.65 12.35 -7.47
CA GLY A 36 -9.21 12.98 -6.27
C GLY A 36 -8.21 13.00 -5.11
N LYS A 37 -8.72 12.93 -3.87
CA LYS A 37 -7.92 13.01 -2.65
C LYS A 37 -7.32 11.66 -2.28
N VAL A 38 -5.99 11.56 -2.32
CA VAL A 38 -5.23 10.32 -2.18
C VAL A 38 -4.37 10.33 -0.92
N LEU A 39 -4.53 9.29 -0.10
CA LEU A 39 -3.65 8.98 1.02
C LEU A 39 -2.68 7.87 0.62
N HIS A 40 -1.40 8.04 0.93
CA HIS A 40 -0.38 7.02 0.77
C HIS A 40 0.22 6.67 2.12
N LEU A 41 -0.07 5.45 2.60
CA LEU A 41 0.49 4.90 3.83
C LEU A 41 1.75 4.09 3.52
N PHE A 42 2.79 4.24 4.34
CA PHE A 42 4.12 3.66 4.11
C PHE A 42 4.79 4.24 2.86
N SER A 43 4.73 5.56 2.70
CA SER A 43 5.05 6.19 1.42
C SER A 43 6.52 6.10 1.03
N GLY A 44 7.45 5.95 1.98
CA GLY A 44 8.89 5.97 1.72
C GLY A 44 9.30 7.14 0.83
N SER A 45 10.04 6.84 -0.24
CA SER A 45 10.49 7.85 -1.21
C SER A 45 9.45 8.25 -2.26
N SER A 46 8.27 7.62 -2.27
CA SER A 46 7.23 7.90 -3.25
C SER A 46 6.70 9.32 -3.12
N LEU A 47 6.38 9.93 -4.27
CA LEU A 47 5.70 11.22 -4.36
C LEU A 47 4.20 11.06 -4.68
N ILE A 48 3.71 9.83 -4.70
CA ILE A 48 2.30 9.54 -4.97
C ILE A 48 1.46 9.87 -3.74
N GLY A 49 0.39 10.64 -3.94
CA GLY A 49 -0.59 10.99 -2.91
C GLY A 49 -0.51 12.44 -2.46
N ASP A 50 -1.68 13.03 -2.15
CA ASP A 50 -1.80 14.36 -1.54
C ASP A 50 -1.24 14.35 -0.12
N GLU A 51 -1.51 13.27 0.61
CA GLU A 51 -0.92 13.02 1.92
C GLU A 51 -0.13 11.72 1.92
N ARG A 52 1.12 11.81 2.36
CA ARG A 52 2.11 10.74 2.34
C ARG A 52 2.62 10.56 3.76
N VAL A 53 2.23 9.45 4.38
CA VAL A 53 2.52 9.12 5.77
C VAL A 53 3.62 8.07 5.82
N ASP A 54 4.70 8.44 6.48
CA ASP A 54 5.85 7.59 6.75
C ASP A 54 6.45 8.00 8.09
N ILE A 55 7.22 7.14 8.74
CA ILE A 55 7.78 7.43 10.06
C ILE A 55 8.82 8.55 9.95
N GLU A 56 9.72 8.48 8.97
CA GLU A 56 10.88 9.39 8.93
C GLU A 56 11.31 9.85 7.53
N HIS A 57 10.74 9.34 6.45
CA HIS A 57 11.25 9.67 5.11
C HIS A 57 11.06 11.16 4.75
N PRO A 58 12.09 11.86 4.19
CA PRO A 58 12.01 13.28 3.83
C PRO A 58 10.88 13.66 2.86
N ASN A 59 10.46 12.74 2.00
CA ASN A 59 9.39 12.97 1.02
C ASN A 59 7.98 12.82 1.59
N SER A 60 7.84 12.37 2.83
CA SER A 60 6.55 12.30 3.52
C SER A 60 6.01 13.72 3.76
N THR A 61 4.71 13.91 3.58
CA THR A 61 4.04 15.17 3.98
C THR A 61 3.75 15.18 5.47
N LEU A 62 3.64 13.99 6.07
CA LEU A 62 3.41 13.80 7.49
C LEU A 62 4.34 12.69 8.02
N LYS A 63 5.24 13.09 8.93
CA LYS A 63 6.10 12.16 9.67
C LYS A 63 5.32 11.62 10.87
N SER A 64 4.81 10.40 10.76
CA SER A 64 3.99 9.79 11.81
C SER A 64 4.04 8.27 11.75
N ASP A 65 3.95 7.65 12.91
CA ASP A 65 3.69 6.21 13.00
C ASP A 65 2.30 5.90 12.41
N ILE A 66 2.25 4.92 11.49
CA ILE A 66 1.00 4.59 10.79
C ILE A 66 -0.08 4.10 11.77
N ARG A 67 0.27 3.43 12.87
CA ARG A 67 -0.69 2.98 13.91
C ARG A 67 -1.34 4.15 14.61
N GLN A 68 -0.54 5.16 14.95
CA GLN A 68 -1.02 6.41 15.53
C GLN A 68 -1.93 7.10 14.51
N PHE A 69 -1.44 7.29 13.29
CA PHE A 69 -2.17 7.97 12.22
C PHE A 69 -3.55 7.37 11.96
N ILE A 70 -3.67 6.06 11.74
CA ILE A 70 -4.98 5.44 11.44
C ILE A 70 -5.94 5.43 12.64
N SER A 71 -5.41 5.62 13.86
CA SER A 71 -6.23 5.72 15.07
C SER A 71 -6.85 7.12 15.18
N ASP A 72 -6.10 8.15 14.78
CA ASP A 72 -6.48 9.55 14.92
C ASP A 72 -7.22 10.08 13.70
N ASP A 73 -6.85 9.64 12.50
CA ASP A 73 -7.46 10.10 11.26
C ASP A 73 -8.93 9.69 11.15
N LYS A 74 -9.76 10.63 10.70
CA LYS A 74 -11.21 10.46 10.47
C LYS A 74 -11.62 10.97 9.09
N ARG A 75 -10.66 11.37 8.25
CA ARG A 75 -10.93 12.01 6.97
C ARG A 75 -11.33 10.93 5.96
N GLU A 76 -12.18 11.30 5.01
CA GLU A 76 -12.50 10.45 3.87
C GLU A 76 -11.47 10.68 2.75
N TRP A 77 -11.14 9.58 2.06
CA TRP A 77 -10.16 9.51 0.99
C TRP A 77 -10.76 8.83 -0.23
N ASP A 78 -10.59 9.42 -1.41
CA ASP A 78 -11.03 8.81 -2.66
C ASP A 78 -10.24 7.53 -2.95
N TRP A 79 -8.95 7.55 -2.61
CA TRP A 79 -8.03 6.42 -2.73
C TRP A 79 -7.07 6.33 -1.55
N VAL A 80 -6.74 5.09 -1.18
CA VAL A 80 -5.62 4.78 -0.30
C VAL A 80 -4.62 3.87 -1.02
N VAL A 81 -3.35 4.29 -1.06
CA VAL A 81 -2.22 3.50 -1.56
C VAL A 81 -1.45 2.92 -0.37
N LEU A 82 -1.07 1.65 -0.47
CA LEU A 82 -0.36 0.90 0.56
C LEU A 82 0.88 0.21 -0.04
N ASP A 83 2.06 0.51 0.52
CA ASP A 83 3.32 -0.21 0.28
C ASP A 83 3.96 -0.65 1.61
N PRO A 84 3.28 -1.50 2.39
CA PRO A 84 3.77 -1.92 3.70
C PRO A 84 5.13 -2.64 3.60
N PRO A 85 6.03 -2.50 4.58
CA PRO A 85 7.24 -3.31 4.64
C PRO A 85 6.89 -4.80 4.67
N TYR A 86 7.35 -5.53 3.65
CA TYR A 86 7.20 -6.98 3.60
C TYR A 86 8.17 -7.67 4.56
N ALA A 87 7.82 -8.91 4.94
CA ALA A 87 8.60 -9.77 5.82
C ALA A 87 10.11 -9.53 5.67
N ILE A 88 10.69 -8.93 6.71
CA ILE A 88 12.09 -8.59 6.74
C ILE A 88 12.84 -9.90 6.96
N ILE A 89 13.37 -10.45 5.86
CA ILE A 89 14.19 -11.67 5.86
C ILE A 89 15.48 -11.49 6.70
N ARG A 90 15.79 -10.26 7.14
CA ARG A 90 16.90 -9.89 8.01
C ARG A 90 16.50 -8.84 9.05
N ALA A 91 15.78 -9.30 10.07
CA ALA A 91 15.31 -8.46 11.17
C ALA A 91 16.47 -7.76 11.94
N ASP A 92 17.69 -8.23 11.77
CA ASP A 92 18.91 -7.76 12.41
C ASP A 92 19.58 -6.56 11.71
N THR A 93 19.44 -6.39 10.39
CA THR A 93 20.22 -5.39 9.62
C THR A 93 19.41 -4.23 9.05
N LYS A 94 18.09 -4.39 8.86
CA LYS A 94 17.23 -3.27 8.43
C LYS A 94 16.44 -2.64 9.58
N LEU A 95 16.23 -3.30 10.72
CA LEU A 95 15.31 -2.83 11.77
C LEU A 95 15.92 -1.97 12.87
N ALA A 96 17.24 -1.84 12.92
CA ALA A 96 17.90 -0.93 13.85
C ALA A 96 17.47 0.54 13.62
N THR A 97 17.05 0.88 12.40
CA THR A 97 16.64 2.24 12.02
C THR A 97 15.14 2.50 12.11
N TYR A 98 14.28 1.49 12.29
CA TYR A 98 12.81 1.66 12.18
C TYR A 98 12.01 1.33 13.44
N GLY A 99 12.66 0.99 14.56
CA GLY A 99 11.99 0.87 15.87
C GLY A 99 10.97 -0.27 16.02
N GLU A 100 10.67 -1.04 14.97
CA GLU A 100 9.62 -2.06 15.01
C GLU A 100 10.02 -3.43 14.43
N ASN A 101 9.86 -4.47 15.25
CA ASN A 101 10.36 -5.82 14.97
C ASN A 101 9.38 -6.77 14.26
N LYS A 102 8.31 -6.29 13.61
CA LYS A 102 7.29 -7.19 13.02
C LYS A 102 6.74 -6.71 11.67
N ALA A 103 6.69 -7.62 10.71
CA ALA A 103 6.00 -7.40 9.44
C ALA A 103 4.49 -7.23 9.64
N ILE A 104 3.84 -6.44 8.78
CA ILE A 104 2.38 -6.22 8.85
C ILE A 104 1.58 -7.52 8.63
N SER A 105 2.16 -8.45 7.86
CA SER A 105 1.61 -9.79 7.68
C SER A 105 1.62 -10.63 8.97
N SER A 106 2.54 -10.37 9.91
CA SER A 106 2.62 -11.08 11.20
C SER A 106 1.95 -10.32 12.36
N ASP A 107 1.68 -9.02 12.22
CA ASP A 107 0.92 -8.24 13.20
C ASP A 107 -0.60 -8.28 12.93
N VAL A 108 -1.26 -9.29 13.51
CA VAL A 108 -2.71 -9.50 13.35
C VAL A 108 -3.54 -8.34 13.90
N ILE A 109 -3.10 -7.72 15.01
CA ILE A 109 -3.83 -6.64 15.67
C ILE A 109 -3.78 -5.39 14.79
N PHE A 110 -2.57 -5.01 14.35
CA PHE A 110 -2.40 -3.89 13.45
C PHE A 110 -3.16 -4.09 12.14
N ARG A 111 -3.04 -5.27 11.51
CA ARG A 111 -3.76 -5.59 10.28
C ARG A 111 -5.28 -5.42 10.46
N ARG A 112 -5.86 -5.89 11.57
CA ARG A 112 -7.31 -5.70 11.84
C ARG A 112 -7.68 -4.21 11.94
N LYS A 113 -6.88 -3.41 12.63
CA LYS A 113 -7.09 -1.95 12.74
C LYS A 113 -7.00 -1.26 11.37
N LEU A 114 -5.98 -1.61 10.58
CA LEU A 114 -5.80 -1.09 9.23
C LEU A 114 -7.00 -1.44 8.32
N LEU A 115 -7.43 -2.70 8.31
CA LEU A 115 -8.60 -3.13 7.51
C LEU A 115 -9.88 -2.40 7.95
N TYR A 116 -10.06 -2.18 9.25
CA TYR A 116 -11.20 -1.44 9.80
C TYR A 116 -11.19 0.04 9.39
N TYR A 117 -10.01 0.67 9.38
CA TYR A 117 -9.80 2.03 8.90
C TYR A 117 -10.12 2.15 7.41
N LEU A 118 -9.54 1.29 6.57
CA LEU A 118 -9.80 1.27 5.12
C LEU A 118 -11.28 1.02 4.81
N ALA A 119 -11.93 0.15 5.58
CA ALA A 119 -13.35 -0.14 5.45
C ALA A 119 -14.27 1.02 5.83
N ARG A 120 -13.77 2.06 6.51
CA ARG A 120 -14.54 3.28 6.81
C ARG A 120 -14.23 4.41 5.87
N HIS A 121 -12.94 4.67 5.65
CA HIS A 121 -12.47 5.96 5.18
C HIS A 121 -12.15 6.03 3.70
N THR A 122 -12.37 4.95 2.93
CA THR A 122 -12.17 5.01 1.48
C THR A 122 -13.06 4.06 0.68
N GLY A 123 -13.25 4.36 -0.61
CA GLY A 123 -13.91 3.47 -1.57
C GLY A 123 -12.95 2.62 -2.39
N ASN A 124 -11.66 3.00 -2.47
CA ASN A 124 -10.67 2.38 -3.34
C ASN A 124 -9.34 2.21 -2.62
N VAL A 125 -8.77 1.02 -2.72
CA VAL A 125 -7.45 0.70 -2.16
C VAL A 125 -6.58 0.11 -3.25
N LEU A 126 -5.38 0.66 -3.42
CA LEU A 126 -4.28 0.05 -4.15
C LEU A 126 -3.27 -0.49 -3.14
N TRP A 127 -3.13 -1.81 -3.09
CA TRP A 127 -2.27 -2.47 -2.12
C TRP A 127 -1.19 -3.26 -2.85
N LEU A 128 0.07 -2.82 -2.74
CA LEU A 128 1.22 -3.57 -3.23
C LEU A 128 1.67 -4.54 -2.13
N ASP A 129 1.54 -5.84 -2.34
CA ASP A 129 1.97 -6.87 -1.38
C ASP A 129 2.25 -8.21 -2.04
N PHE A 130 2.85 -9.12 -1.27
CA PHE A 130 2.85 -10.55 -1.58
C PHE A 130 1.48 -11.18 -1.31
N CYS A 131 0.72 -10.65 -0.34
CA CYS A 131 -0.60 -11.15 0.01
C CYS A 131 -1.55 -10.04 0.49
N ALA A 132 -2.12 -9.27 -0.45
CA ALA A 132 -3.11 -8.24 -0.09
C ALA A 132 -4.40 -8.89 0.48
N PRO A 133 -4.73 -8.66 1.76
CA PRO A 133 -5.92 -9.22 2.39
C PRO A 133 -7.20 -8.63 1.81
N MET A 134 -8.30 -9.39 1.91
CA MET A 134 -9.63 -8.87 1.58
C MET A 134 -10.18 -7.99 2.71
N ILE A 135 -10.72 -6.83 2.34
CA ILE A 135 -11.42 -5.93 3.26
C ILE A 135 -12.92 -6.29 3.23
N LYS A 136 -13.58 -6.37 4.39
CA LYS A 136 -15.03 -6.64 4.45
C LYS A 136 -15.80 -5.54 3.71
N GLY A 137 -16.72 -5.95 2.83
CA GLY A 137 -17.48 -5.03 1.97
C GLY A 137 -16.69 -4.49 0.78
N PHE A 138 -15.55 -5.09 0.45
CA PHE A 138 -14.78 -4.81 -0.77
C PHE A 138 -14.72 -6.07 -1.63
N TYR A 139 -14.61 -5.85 -2.93
CA TYR A 139 -14.26 -6.87 -3.89
C TYR A 139 -12.97 -6.49 -4.60
N ARG A 140 -12.25 -7.50 -5.09
CA ARG A 140 -11.06 -7.29 -5.91
C ARG A 140 -11.52 -6.94 -7.31
N LYS A 141 -11.15 -5.75 -7.79
CA LYS A 141 -11.47 -5.31 -9.16
C LYS A 141 -10.41 -5.77 -10.15
N LYS A 142 -9.13 -5.58 -9.81
CA LYS A 142 -7.99 -5.91 -10.67
C LYS A 142 -6.76 -6.31 -9.86
N LEU A 143 -5.96 -7.21 -10.44
CA LEU A 143 -4.62 -7.56 -9.98
C LEU A 143 -3.60 -7.25 -11.08
N TRP A 144 -2.49 -6.64 -10.69
CA TRP A 144 -1.30 -6.60 -11.53
C TRP A 144 -0.21 -7.45 -10.90
N LEU A 145 0.23 -8.48 -11.63
CA LEU A 145 1.41 -9.25 -11.29
C LEU A 145 2.62 -8.45 -11.73
N VAL A 146 3.36 -7.92 -10.76
CA VAL A 146 4.53 -7.09 -10.97
C VAL A 146 5.75 -7.99 -11.12
N LEU A 147 6.13 -8.24 -12.37
CA LEU A 147 7.18 -9.18 -12.74
C LEU A 147 8.52 -8.44 -12.88
N PRO A 148 9.53 -8.78 -12.05
CA PRO A 148 10.88 -8.27 -12.22
C PRO A 148 11.57 -8.91 -13.43
N GLY A 149 12.44 -8.17 -14.11
CA GLY A 149 13.27 -8.69 -15.22
C GLY A 149 14.49 -9.51 -14.77
N SER A 150 14.68 -9.69 -13.47
CA SER A 150 15.80 -10.39 -12.82
C SER A 150 15.30 -11.15 -11.57
N PHE A 151 16.18 -11.90 -10.88
CA PHE A 151 15.83 -12.67 -9.68
C PHE A 151 15.37 -11.77 -8.51
N HIS A 152 14.08 -11.43 -8.49
CA HIS A 152 13.43 -10.75 -7.38
C HIS A 152 12.08 -11.38 -7.09
N THR A 153 11.54 -11.10 -5.90
CA THR A 153 10.21 -11.56 -5.53
C THR A 153 9.15 -10.83 -6.35
N VAL A 154 8.25 -11.61 -6.97
CA VAL A 154 7.06 -11.07 -7.66
C VAL A 154 6.16 -10.39 -6.64
N ARG A 155 5.78 -9.14 -6.91
CA ARG A 155 4.79 -8.40 -6.09
C ARG A 155 3.44 -8.38 -6.79
N VAL A 156 2.38 -8.18 -6.03
CA VAL A 156 1.03 -8.04 -6.57
C VAL A 156 0.48 -6.68 -6.16
N LEU A 157 0.14 -5.85 -7.15
CA LEU A 157 -0.68 -4.66 -6.90
C LEU A 157 -2.15 -5.07 -6.99
N SER A 158 -2.87 -4.94 -5.88
CA SER A 158 -4.30 -5.28 -5.80
C SER A 158 -5.14 -4.02 -5.75
N TRP A 159 -6.08 -3.88 -6.70
CA TRP A 159 -7.16 -2.90 -6.58
C TRP A 159 -8.35 -3.54 -5.89
N LEU A 160 -8.60 -3.11 -4.65
CA LEU A 160 -9.80 -3.41 -3.90
C LEU A 160 -10.78 -2.23 -4.00
N LYS A 161 -12.01 -2.52 -4.38
CA LYS A 161 -13.08 -1.53 -4.52
C LYS A 161 -14.25 -1.90 -3.62
N ARG A 162 -14.82 -0.91 -2.93
CA ARG A 162 -16.00 -1.10 -2.08
C ARG A 162 -17.18 -1.63 -2.89
N GLU A 163 -17.79 -2.71 -2.42
CA GLU A 163 -19.13 -3.11 -2.85
C GLU A 163 -20.09 -2.04 -2.34
N MET A 164 -20.69 -1.27 -3.26
CA MET A 164 -21.70 -0.21 -3.04
C MET A 164 -21.92 0.20 -1.56
N LYS A 165 -21.59 1.46 -1.21
CA LYS A 165 -21.88 2.00 0.14
C LYS A 165 -23.31 1.59 0.52
N PRO A 166 -23.54 0.90 1.66
CA PRO A 166 -24.90 0.72 2.14
C PRO A 166 -25.53 2.10 2.18
N LEU A 167 -26.69 2.23 1.53
CA LEU A 167 -27.53 3.41 1.66
C LEU A 167 -27.82 3.52 3.16
N LEU A 168 -27.22 4.52 3.81
CA LEU A 168 -27.60 4.92 5.16
C LEU A 168 -28.99 5.55 5.09
#